data_AF-A0A2V6KC77-F1
#
_entry.id   AF-A0A2V6KC77-F1
#
_cell.length_a   1.000
_cell.length_b   1.000
_cell.length_c   1.000
_cell.angle_alpha   90.00
_cell.angle_beta   90.00
_cell.angle_gamma   90.00
#
_symmetry.space_group_name_H-M   'P 1'
#
loop_
_entity.id
_entity.type
_entity.pdbx_description
1 polymer ?
#
loop_
_entity_poly.entity_id
_entity_poly.type
_entity_poly.pdbx_seq_one_letter_code
_entity_poly.pdbx_strand_id
1 'polypeptide(L)'
;MASVVFLRAINVGGANRCQPAQIAKQLAKFGVVNIGAVGTFVVRQEVSEAVLRKKIALQLAKTFGVKCEIMICPARDIIKLTAKDPFSRQPSVPDITRFVSVLHKPRKHSGLSPLPLSLPSERDWLMRIITIQDRFVLGVYRRQMKAISYLGKIEKLLGVATTTRNWNTILKIAQILEQENKSKQSLR
;
A
#
# COMPACT_ATOMS: atom_id res chain seq x y z
N MET A 1 -17.82 3.45 -5.66
CA MET A 1 -17.01 4.04 -4.56
C MET A 1 -15.58 4.29 -5.02
N ALA A 2 -14.88 5.25 -4.40
CA ALA A 2 -13.47 5.54 -4.66
C ALA A 2 -12.56 4.32 -4.38
N SER A 3 -11.42 4.26 -5.06
CA SER A 3 -10.43 3.18 -4.93
C SER A 3 -9.04 3.73 -4.65
N VAL A 4 -8.19 2.91 -4.04
CA VAL A 4 -6.78 3.20 -3.82
C VAL A 4 -5.94 2.19 -4.58
N VAL A 5 -4.92 2.68 -5.28
CA VAL A 5 -4.04 1.87 -6.14
C VAL A 5 -2.61 1.95 -5.65
N PHE A 6 -1.93 0.80 -5.59
CA PHE A 6 -0.52 0.69 -5.27
C PHE A 6 0.19 -0.09 -6.37
N LEU A 7 1.23 0.51 -6.96
CA LEU A 7 2.06 -0.13 -7.96
C LEU A 7 3.25 -0.83 -7.29
N ARG A 8 3.49 -2.09 -7.65
CA ARG A 8 4.60 -2.84 -7.08
C ARG A 8 5.94 -2.42 -7.71
N ALA A 9 6.95 -2.25 -6.86
CA ALA A 9 8.36 -2.09 -7.25
C ALA A 9 8.63 -0.98 -8.30
N ILE A 10 7.90 0.14 -8.22
CA ILE A 10 8.16 1.34 -9.02
C ILE A 10 9.31 2.14 -8.43
N ASN A 11 10.26 2.57 -9.26
CA ASN A 11 11.39 3.41 -8.87
C ASN A 11 12.27 2.82 -7.74
N VAL A 12 12.40 1.50 -7.68
CA VAL A 12 13.22 0.79 -6.67
C VAL A 12 14.45 0.21 -7.34
N GLY A 13 15.63 0.42 -6.75
CA GLY A 13 16.88 -0.20 -7.21
C GLY A 13 17.27 0.15 -8.65
N GLY A 14 16.84 1.30 -9.15
CA GLY A 14 17.07 1.73 -10.54
C GLY A 14 16.16 1.10 -11.60
N ALA A 15 15.32 0.14 -11.23
CA ALA A 15 14.38 -0.56 -12.10
C ALA A 15 12.98 0.09 -12.12
N ASN A 16 12.17 -0.29 -13.13
CA ASN A 16 10.78 0.17 -13.30
C ASN A 16 10.62 1.69 -13.16
N ARG A 17 11.50 2.44 -13.85
CA ARG A 17 11.51 3.90 -13.80
C ARG A 17 10.20 4.44 -14.38
N CYS A 18 9.48 5.20 -13.58
CA CYS A 18 8.19 5.77 -13.94
C CYS A 18 8.02 7.12 -13.24
N GLN A 19 7.25 8.02 -13.85
CA GLN A 19 6.80 9.25 -13.21
C GLN A 19 5.31 9.11 -12.81
N PRO A 20 4.98 8.75 -11.55
CA PRO A 20 3.59 8.57 -11.14
C PRO A 20 2.69 9.79 -11.37
N ALA A 21 3.23 11.00 -11.24
CA ALA A 21 2.51 12.23 -11.51
C ALA A 21 2.01 12.31 -12.97
N GLN A 22 2.82 11.83 -13.92
CA GLN A 22 2.42 11.78 -15.34
C GLN A 22 1.32 10.74 -15.57
N ILE A 23 1.36 9.58 -14.90
CA ILE A 23 0.25 8.61 -14.93
C ILE A 23 -1.04 9.25 -14.41
N ALA A 24 -0.97 9.97 -13.30
CA ALA A 24 -2.14 10.66 -12.75
C ALA A 24 -2.70 11.71 -13.73
N LYS A 25 -1.83 12.49 -14.38
CA LYS A 25 -2.23 13.45 -15.43
C LYS A 25 -2.89 12.78 -16.62
N GLN A 26 -2.32 11.67 -17.13
CA GLN A 26 -2.87 10.91 -18.26
C GLN A 26 -4.22 10.24 -17.95
N LEU A 27 -4.50 9.99 -16.67
CA LEU A 27 -5.71 9.37 -16.19
C LEU A 27 -6.63 10.35 -15.45
N ALA A 28 -6.46 11.66 -15.66
CA ALA A 28 -7.20 12.72 -14.95
C ALA A 28 -8.72 12.55 -15.03
N LYS A 29 -9.26 11.98 -16.12
CA LYS A 29 -10.69 11.67 -16.27
C LYS A 29 -11.27 10.75 -15.18
N PHE A 30 -10.43 9.95 -14.53
CA PHE A 30 -10.82 9.09 -13.41
C PHE A 30 -10.63 9.78 -12.05
N GLY A 31 -10.24 11.06 -12.03
CA GLY A 31 -9.93 11.82 -10.82
C GLY A 31 -8.76 11.19 -10.05
N VAL A 32 -7.71 10.78 -10.76
CA VAL A 32 -6.53 10.15 -10.15
C VAL A 32 -5.68 11.20 -9.43
N VAL A 33 -5.50 11.01 -8.13
CA VAL A 33 -4.62 11.81 -7.27
C VAL A 33 -3.36 11.01 -6.98
N ASN A 34 -2.19 11.57 -7.30
CA ASN A 34 -0.91 10.93 -7.02
C ASN A 34 -0.43 11.15 -5.59
N ILE A 35 0.02 10.09 -4.93
CA ILE A 35 0.59 10.10 -3.59
C ILE A 35 2.10 9.80 -3.68
N GLY A 36 2.87 10.84 -3.94
CA GLY A 36 4.34 10.79 -3.95
C GLY A 36 4.95 10.07 -5.15
N ALA A 37 6.18 9.58 -4.99
CA ALA A 37 6.99 9.02 -6.08
C ALA A 37 6.93 7.48 -6.22
N VAL A 38 6.28 6.80 -5.26
CA VAL A 38 6.28 5.33 -5.15
C VAL A 38 5.06 4.67 -5.82
N GLY A 39 4.43 5.34 -6.79
CA GLY A 39 3.30 4.78 -7.54
C GLY A 39 2.11 4.42 -6.65
N THR A 40 1.56 5.41 -5.95
CA THR A 40 0.38 5.23 -5.10
C THR A 40 -0.65 6.25 -5.48
N PHE A 41 -1.92 5.85 -5.62
CA PHE A 41 -2.96 6.72 -6.15
C PHE A 41 -4.27 6.59 -5.38
N VAL A 42 -4.99 7.70 -5.25
CA VAL A 42 -6.42 7.71 -4.93
C VAL A 42 -7.19 7.95 -6.22
N VAL A 43 -8.23 7.17 -6.47
CA VAL A 43 -9.08 7.27 -7.66
C VAL A 43 -10.49 7.62 -7.21
N ARG A 44 -10.90 8.85 -7.50
CA ARG A 44 -12.13 9.46 -6.98
C ARG A 44 -13.39 8.94 -7.67
N GLN A 45 -13.27 8.65 -8.97
CA GLN A 45 -14.40 8.22 -9.78
C GLN A 45 -14.79 6.78 -9.49
N GLU A 46 -16.08 6.49 -9.62
CA GLU A 46 -16.59 5.14 -9.49
C GLU A 46 -16.31 4.35 -10.76
N VAL A 47 -15.24 3.56 -10.74
CA VAL A 47 -14.78 2.76 -11.88
C VAL A 47 -14.56 1.33 -11.40
N SER A 48 -14.91 0.34 -12.22
CA SER A 48 -14.66 -1.05 -11.87
C SER A 48 -13.14 -1.32 -11.77
N GLU A 49 -12.76 -2.20 -10.84
CA GLU A 49 -11.36 -2.56 -10.63
C GLU A 49 -10.69 -3.04 -11.93
N ALA A 50 -11.40 -3.85 -12.73
CA ALA A 50 -10.89 -4.39 -13.98
C ALA A 50 -10.56 -3.29 -15.01
N VAL A 51 -11.44 -2.29 -15.15
CA VAL A 51 -11.21 -1.16 -16.05
C VAL A 51 -10.03 -0.32 -15.57
N LEU A 52 -9.99 -0.01 -14.28
CA LEU A 52 -8.92 0.79 -13.68
C LEU A 52 -7.56 0.11 -13.85
N ARG A 53 -7.47 -1.19 -13.52
CA ARG A 53 -6.29 -2.03 -13.70
C ARG A 53 -5.80 -2.03 -15.14
N LYS A 54 -6.70 -2.29 -16.10
CA LYS A 54 -6.36 -2.31 -17.54
C LYS A 54 -5.81 -0.96 -18.01
N LYS A 55 -6.44 0.16 -17.59
CA LYS A 55 -6.01 1.51 -18.00
C LYS A 55 -4.66 1.89 -17.41
N ILE A 56 -4.42 1.59 -16.13
CA ILE A 56 -3.12 1.87 -15.48
C ILE A 56 -2.02 1.04 -16.12
N ALA A 57 -2.23 -0.27 -16.29
CA ALA A 57 -1.25 -1.16 -16.92
C ALA A 57 -0.89 -0.71 -18.34
N LEU A 58 -1.90 -0.32 -19.14
CA LEU A 58 -1.68 0.19 -20.49
C LEU A 58 -0.83 1.46 -20.49
N GLN A 59 -1.11 2.42 -19.59
CA GLN A 59 -0.35 3.67 -19.55
C GLN A 59 1.08 3.48 -19.07
N LEU A 60 1.30 2.58 -18.10
CA LEU A 60 2.64 2.20 -17.65
C LEU A 60 3.47 1.61 -18.79
N ALA A 61 2.89 0.65 -19.52
CA ALA A 61 3.56 0.01 -20.65
C ALA A 61 3.82 1.01 -21.79
N LYS A 62 2.81 1.80 -22.17
CA LYS A 62 2.91 2.74 -23.30
C LYS A 62 3.88 3.90 -23.03
N THR A 63 3.86 4.45 -21.82
CA THR A 63 4.61 5.68 -21.51
C THR A 63 6.01 5.39 -21.00
N PHE A 64 6.19 4.29 -20.25
CA PHE A 64 7.44 4.00 -19.54
C PHE A 64 8.04 2.63 -19.88
N GLY A 65 7.37 1.80 -20.69
CA GLY A 65 7.80 0.42 -20.93
C GLY A 65 7.73 -0.46 -19.67
N VAL A 66 6.99 -0.05 -18.64
CA VAL A 66 6.95 -0.74 -17.35
C VAL A 66 5.78 -1.71 -17.28
N LYS A 67 6.06 -2.93 -16.80
CA LYS A 67 5.05 -3.91 -16.39
C LYS A 67 5.26 -4.22 -14.90
N CYS A 68 4.21 -4.09 -14.11
CA CYS A 68 4.26 -4.39 -12.67
C CYS A 68 2.92 -4.89 -12.15
N GLU A 69 2.96 -5.54 -10.99
CA GLU A 69 1.76 -5.89 -10.23
C GLU A 69 1.06 -4.62 -9.71
N ILE A 70 -0.28 -4.63 -9.75
CA ILE A 70 -1.11 -3.50 -9.35
C ILE A 70 -2.03 -3.98 -8.23
N MET A 71 -1.90 -3.44 -7.02
CA MET A 71 -2.83 -3.72 -5.94
C MET A 71 -3.90 -2.63 -5.93
N ILE A 72 -5.18 -3.01 -5.98
CA ILE A 72 -6.30 -2.08 -5.93
C ILE A 72 -7.20 -2.48 -4.77
N CYS A 73 -7.55 -1.54 -3.90
CA CYS A 73 -8.51 -1.76 -2.84
C CYS A 73 -9.58 -0.65 -2.76
N PRO A 74 -10.78 -0.95 -2.27
CA PRO A 74 -11.79 0.06 -1.96
C PRO A 74 -11.27 1.10 -0.95
N ALA A 75 -11.62 2.37 -1.15
CA ALA A 75 -11.26 3.46 -0.21
C ALA A 75 -11.75 3.19 1.23
N ARG A 76 -12.95 2.60 1.38
CA ARG A 76 -13.51 2.21 2.68
C ARG A 76 -12.59 1.29 3.48
N ASP A 77 -11.79 0.46 2.82
CA ASP A 77 -10.89 -0.48 3.47
C ASP A 77 -9.72 0.27 4.12
N ILE A 78 -9.22 1.33 3.48
CA ILE A 78 -8.20 2.22 4.06
C ILE A 78 -8.79 3.02 5.23
N ILE A 79 -9.99 3.60 5.08
CA ILE A 79 -10.66 4.33 6.16
C ILE A 79 -10.84 3.43 7.39
N LYS A 80 -11.33 2.20 7.19
CA LYS A 80 -11.47 1.21 8.27
C LYS A 80 -10.13 0.85 8.90
N LEU A 81 -9.09 0.68 8.08
CA LEU A 81 -7.73 0.34 8.53
C LEU A 81 -7.14 1.44 9.44
N THR A 82 -7.44 2.71 9.16
CA THR A 82 -6.94 3.88 9.91
C THR A 82 -7.88 4.34 11.03
N ALA A 83 -9.09 3.80 11.13
CA ALA A 83 -10.07 4.19 12.15
C ALA A 83 -9.63 3.87 13.59
N LYS A 84 -8.71 2.92 13.75
CA LYS A 84 -8.00 2.64 15.01
C LYS A 84 -6.50 2.79 14.74
N ASP A 85 -5.70 3.07 15.77
CA ASP A 85 -4.24 3.03 15.63
C ASP A 85 -3.71 1.60 15.89
N PRO A 86 -3.38 0.82 14.84
CA PRO A 86 -2.83 -0.52 14.99
C PRO A 86 -1.41 -0.52 15.55
N PHE A 87 -0.76 0.65 15.63
CA PHE A 87 0.60 0.83 16.13
C PHE A 87 0.64 1.47 17.52
N SER A 88 -0.50 1.61 18.20
CA SER A 88 -0.61 2.24 19.53
C SER A 88 0.30 1.59 20.58
N ARG A 89 0.57 0.28 20.47
CA ARG A 89 1.49 -0.47 21.35
C ARG A 89 2.91 -0.61 20.80
N GLN A 90 3.25 0.10 19.72
CA GLN A 90 4.54 -0.02 19.04
C GLN A 90 5.36 1.25 19.22
N PRO A 91 6.70 1.12 19.36
CA PRO A 91 7.57 2.28 19.45
C PRO A 91 7.35 3.26 18.28
N SER A 92 7.38 4.54 18.59
CA SER A 92 7.36 5.64 17.63
C SER A 92 8.68 6.40 17.65
N VAL A 93 9.78 5.68 17.47
CA VAL A 93 11.14 6.24 17.47
C VAL A 93 11.70 6.34 16.05
N PRO A 94 12.63 7.26 15.76
CA PRO A 94 13.14 7.51 14.41
C PRO A 94 13.69 6.27 13.67
N ASP A 95 14.25 5.33 14.42
CA ASP A 95 14.86 4.10 13.89
C ASP A 95 13.85 3.00 13.58
N ILE A 96 12.56 3.20 13.89
CA ILE A 96 11.51 2.23 13.63
C ILE A 96 10.54 2.80 12.59
N THR A 97 10.39 2.08 11.48
CA THR A 97 9.42 2.40 10.44
C THR A 97 8.18 1.53 10.58
N ARG A 98 7.01 2.17 10.64
CA ARG A 98 5.70 1.52 10.54
C ARG A 98 5.34 1.36 9.07
N PHE A 99 4.83 0.19 8.70
CA PHE A 99 4.49 -0.12 7.32
C PHE A 99 3.20 -0.90 7.19
N VAL A 100 2.66 -0.86 5.97
CA VAL A 100 1.60 -1.74 5.50
C VAL A 100 2.05 -2.40 4.20
N SER A 101 2.01 -3.72 4.16
CA SER A 101 2.10 -4.46 2.90
C SER A 101 0.69 -4.79 2.40
N VAL A 102 0.39 -4.34 1.19
CA VAL A 102 -0.89 -4.59 0.52
C VAL A 102 -0.74 -5.84 -0.35
N LEU A 103 -1.59 -6.83 -0.12
CA LEU A 103 -1.62 -8.08 -0.87
C LEU A 103 -2.36 -7.87 -2.20
N HIS A 104 -1.88 -8.52 -3.26
CA HIS A 104 -2.57 -8.52 -4.56
C HIS A 104 -3.93 -9.22 -4.51
N LYS A 105 -4.08 -10.22 -3.64
CA LYS A 105 -5.35 -10.90 -3.34
C LYS A 105 -5.48 -11.03 -1.81
N PRO A 106 -6.70 -10.88 -1.24
CA PRO A 106 -6.93 -11.13 0.18
C PRO A 106 -6.50 -12.55 0.56
N ARG A 107 -6.01 -12.72 1.79
CA ARG A 107 -5.66 -14.04 2.34
C ARG A 107 -6.25 -14.18 3.73
N LYS A 108 -6.88 -15.33 3.98
CA LYS A 108 -7.21 -15.71 5.36
C LYS A 108 -5.92 -16.09 6.08
N HIS A 109 -5.76 -15.56 7.29
CA HIS A 109 -4.61 -15.89 8.15
C HIS A 109 -4.69 -17.30 8.77
N SER A 110 -5.80 -18.02 8.53
CA SER A 110 -6.02 -19.36 9.08
C SER A 110 -4.93 -20.33 8.59
N GLY A 111 -3.92 -20.58 9.43
CA GLY A 111 -2.79 -21.49 9.15
C GLY A 111 -1.40 -20.86 9.23
N LEU A 112 -1.27 -19.57 9.50
CA LEU A 112 0.03 -18.88 9.64
C LEU A 112 0.46 -18.79 11.10
N SER A 113 1.78 -18.61 11.33
CA SER A 113 2.39 -18.41 12.65
C SER A 113 1.59 -17.43 13.52
N PRO A 114 1.55 -17.63 14.86
CA PRO A 114 0.90 -16.70 15.75
C PRO A 114 1.47 -15.28 15.56
N LEU A 115 0.58 -14.29 15.66
CA LEU A 115 0.95 -12.88 15.61
C LEU A 115 1.03 -12.32 17.03
N PRO A 116 1.97 -11.40 17.32
CA PRO A 116 2.94 -10.82 16.38
C PRO A 116 4.05 -11.80 15.99
N LEU A 117 4.53 -11.71 14.75
CA LEU A 117 5.65 -12.51 14.22
C LEU A 117 6.91 -11.65 14.09
N SER A 118 7.93 -11.95 14.89
CA SER A 118 9.25 -11.31 14.82
C SER A 118 10.21 -12.06 13.91
N LEU A 119 10.97 -11.33 13.10
CA LEU A 119 11.96 -11.88 12.19
C LEU A 119 13.31 -11.17 12.36
N PRO A 120 14.43 -11.90 12.47
CA PRO A 120 14.53 -13.37 12.43
C PRO A 120 14.10 -14.06 13.74
N SER A 121 14.14 -13.38 14.88
CA SER A 121 13.78 -13.89 16.20
C SER A 121 13.17 -12.78 17.07
N GLU A 122 12.61 -13.12 18.24
CA GLU A 122 12.06 -12.13 19.18
C GLU A 122 13.11 -11.16 19.76
N ARG A 123 14.32 -11.65 20.04
CA ARG A 123 15.39 -10.84 20.66
C ARG A 123 16.06 -9.91 19.64
N ASP A 124 16.34 -10.43 18.45
CA ASP A 124 17.16 -9.76 17.42
C ASP A 124 16.32 -9.27 16.23
N TRP A 125 15.04 -8.99 16.47
CA TRP A 125 14.12 -8.67 15.39
C TRP A 125 14.58 -7.44 14.58
N LEU A 126 14.47 -7.58 13.27
CA LEU A 126 14.64 -6.51 12.29
C LEU A 126 13.29 -6.09 11.70
N MET A 127 12.32 -7.02 11.68
CA MET A 127 10.95 -6.77 11.26
C MET A 127 9.98 -7.53 12.17
N ARG A 128 8.84 -6.91 12.50
CA ARG A 128 7.71 -7.53 13.18
C ARG A 128 6.45 -7.34 12.38
N ILE A 129 5.72 -8.42 12.13
CA ILE A 129 4.34 -8.38 11.66
C ILE A 129 3.45 -8.37 12.88
N ILE A 130 2.65 -7.33 13.06
CA ILE A 130 1.82 -7.11 14.25
C ILE A 130 0.44 -7.75 14.07
N THR A 131 -0.16 -7.54 12.89
CA THR A 131 -1.49 -8.04 12.58
C THR A 131 -1.65 -8.17 11.07
N ILE A 132 -2.53 -9.07 10.66
CA ILE A 132 -2.97 -9.22 9.27
C ILE A 132 -4.48 -8.98 9.24
N GLN A 133 -4.92 -8.04 8.42
CA GLN A 133 -6.33 -7.65 8.26
C GLN A 133 -6.70 -7.73 6.78
N ASP A 134 -7.38 -8.82 6.39
CA ASP A 134 -7.79 -9.11 5.01
C ASP A 134 -6.64 -9.10 3.97
N ARG A 135 -6.35 -7.93 3.40
CA ARG A 135 -5.29 -7.71 2.40
C ARG A 135 -4.14 -6.85 2.92
N PHE A 136 -4.17 -6.46 4.18
CA PHE A 136 -3.18 -5.58 4.80
C PHE A 136 -2.37 -6.34 5.84
N VAL A 137 -1.06 -6.36 5.65
CA VAL A 137 -0.09 -6.85 6.63
C VAL A 137 0.51 -5.62 7.30
N LEU A 138 0.29 -5.46 8.60
CA LEU A 138 0.80 -4.32 9.34
C LEU A 138 2.00 -4.74 10.16
N GLY A 139 3.04 -3.92 10.13
CA GLY A 139 4.27 -4.25 10.82
C GLY A 139 5.18 -3.07 11.06
N VAL A 140 6.25 -3.35 11.79
CA VAL A 140 7.34 -2.42 12.02
C VAL A 140 8.66 -3.03 11.58
N TYR A 141 9.60 -2.21 11.13
CA TYR A 141 10.97 -2.65 10.89
C TYR A 141 11.98 -1.62 11.40
N ARG A 142 13.15 -2.10 11.82
CA ARG A 142 14.28 -1.25 12.19
C ARG A 142 14.97 -0.75 10.93
N ARG A 143 15.30 0.54 10.84
CA ARG A 143 15.94 1.18 9.67
C ARG A 143 17.37 0.71 9.51
N GLN A 144 17.52 -0.50 8.97
CA GLN A 144 18.79 -1.13 8.67
C GLN A 144 18.72 -1.72 7.27
N MET A 145 19.82 -1.73 6.51
CA MET A 145 19.83 -2.25 5.13
C MET A 145 19.25 -3.67 5.04
N LYS A 146 19.55 -4.52 6.05
CA LYS A 146 19.05 -5.90 6.11
C LYS A 146 17.52 -5.98 6.22
N ALA A 147 16.83 -4.98 6.78
CA ALA A 147 15.37 -5.00 6.97
C ALA A 147 14.59 -5.11 5.65
N ILE A 148 15.12 -4.53 4.57
CA ILE A 148 14.50 -4.60 3.23
C ILE A 148 14.39 -6.05 2.75
N SER A 149 15.38 -6.89 3.07
CA SER A 149 15.35 -8.32 2.72
C SER A 149 14.20 -9.09 3.40
N TYR A 150 13.75 -8.62 4.57
CA TYR A 150 12.63 -9.23 5.30
C TYR A 150 11.27 -8.86 4.72
N LEU A 151 11.14 -7.71 4.05
CA LEU A 151 9.90 -7.38 3.33
C LEU A 151 9.59 -8.41 2.23
N GLY A 152 10.61 -8.93 1.55
CA GLY A 152 10.46 -10.03 0.59
C GLY A 152 10.03 -11.36 1.24
N LYS A 153 10.29 -11.56 2.54
CA LYS A 153 9.83 -12.75 3.27
C LYS A 153 8.32 -12.73 3.54
N ILE A 154 7.69 -11.55 3.59
CA ILE A 154 6.23 -11.42 3.73
C ILE A 154 5.52 -12.13 2.57
N GLU A 155 6.00 -11.90 1.35
CA GLU A 155 5.46 -12.54 0.15
C GLU A 155 5.64 -14.06 0.17
N LYS A 156 6.80 -14.54 0.61
CA LYS A 156 7.06 -15.99 0.77
C LYS A 156 6.14 -16.61 1.82
N LEU A 157 5.95 -15.94 2.95
CA LEU A 157 5.08 -16.39 4.04
C LEU A 157 3.62 -16.51 3.58
N LEU A 158 3.14 -15.56 2.78
CA LEU A 158 1.73 -15.47 2.40
C LEU A 158 1.40 -16.07 1.03
N GLY A 159 2.43 -16.44 0.25
CA GLY A 159 2.30 -16.96 -1.11
C GLY A 159 1.53 -16.02 -2.05
N VAL A 160 1.62 -14.70 -1.83
CA VAL A 160 0.92 -13.67 -2.61
C VAL A 160 1.82 -12.46 -2.79
N ALA A 161 1.86 -11.96 -4.02
CA ALA A 161 2.51 -10.70 -4.37
C ALA A 161 2.11 -9.57 -3.41
N THR A 162 3.10 -8.88 -2.85
CA THR A 162 2.86 -7.76 -1.92
C THR A 162 3.51 -6.48 -2.38
N THR A 163 2.98 -5.34 -1.96
CA THR A 163 3.67 -4.06 -2.06
C THR A 163 3.61 -3.30 -0.75
N THR A 164 4.77 -2.89 -0.26
CA THR A 164 4.89 -2.22 1.04
C THR A 164 4.86 -0.71 0.88
N ARG A 165 4.12 -0.03 1.76
CA ARG A 165 4.13 1.42 1.92
C ARG A 165 4.38 1.80 3.36
N ASN A 166 5.00 2.96 3.54
CA ASN A 166 5.14 3.58 4.85
C ASN A 166 3.74 3.93 5.40
N TRP A 167 3.53 3.76 6.70
CA TRP A 167 2.25 4.09 7.33
C TRP A 167 1.83 5.55 7.12
N ASN A 168 2.77 6.49 7.09
CA ASN A 168 2.50 7.91 6.80
C ASN A 168 1.90 8.10 5.40
N THR A 169 2.25 7.25 4.43
CA THR A 169 1.61 7.26 3.10
C THR A 169 0.13 6.85 3.21
N ILE A 170 -0.17 5.83 4.03
CA ILE A 170 -1.54 5.36 4.28
C ILE A 170 -2.36 6.44 5.01
N LEU A 171 -1.78 7.10 6.01
CA LEU A 171 -2.43 8.23 6.70
C LEU A 171 -2.74 9.38 5.74
N LYS A 172 -1.81 9.73 4.84
CA LYS A 172 -2.05 10.76 3.80
C LYS A 172 -3.19 10.37 2.86
N ILE A 173 -3.28 9.09 2.48
CA ILE A 173 -4.41 8.59 1.68
C ILE A 173 -5.73 8.77 2.45
N ALA A 174 -5.78 8.35 3.72
CA ALA A 174 -6.97 8.46 4.55
C ALA A 174 -7.45 9.91 4.69
N GLN A 175 -6.52 10.85 4.94
CA GLN A 175 -6.83 12.29 5.01
C GLN A 175 -7.49 12.82 3.72
N ILE A 176 -6.99 12.43 2.55
CA ILE A 176 -7.56 12.83 1.25
C ILE A 176 -8.97 12.25 1.09
N LEU A 177 -9.17 10.98 1.44
CA LEU A 177 -10.47 10.31 1.35
C LEU A 177 -11.50 10.94 2.30
N GLU A 178 -11.09 11.32 3.51
CA GLU A 178 -11.97 11.97 4.50
C GLU A 178 -12.39 13.38 4.06
N GLN A 179 -11.46 14.17 3.52
CA GLN A 179 -11.77 15.50 2.96
C GLN A 179 -12.80 15.41 1.83
N GLU A 180 -12.66 14.43 0.94
CA GLU A 180 -13.61 14.21 -0.16
C GLU A 180 -15.00 13.81 0.33
N ASN A 181 -15.10 12.97 1.36
CA ASN A 181 -16.38 12.59 1.94
C ASN A 181 -17.10 13.80 2.57
N LYS A 182 -16.36 14.68 3.26
CA LYS A 182 -16.91 15.92 3.83
C LYS A 182 -17.43 16.86 2.74
N SER A 183 -16.66 17.08 1.66
CA SER A 183 -17.10 17.92 0.54
C SER A 183 -18.34 17.39 -0.17
N LYS A 184 -18.49 16.07 -0.29
CA LYS A 184 -19.70 15.46 -0.89
C LYS A 184 -20.93 15.57 0.01
N GLN A 185 -20.75 15.61 1.33
CA GLN A 185 -21.84 15.78 2.30
C GLN A 185 -22.31 17.24 2.37
N SER A 186 -21.44 18.22 2.19
CA SER A 186 -21.81 19.64 2.19
C SER A 186 -22.49 20.13 0.89
N LEU A 187 -22.47 19.32 -0.17
CA LEU A 187 -23.08 19.60 -1.48
C LEU A 187 -24.44 18.87 -1.67
N ARG A 188 -24.91 18.16 -0.64
CA ARG A 188 -26.20 17.48 -0.59
C ARG A 188 -27.08 18.15 0.47
#